data_AF-A0A9Y2B9D5-F1
#
_entry.id   AF-A0A9Y2B9D5-F1
#
_cell.length_a   1.000
_cell.length_b   1.000
_cell.length_c   1.000
_cell.angle_alpha   90.00
_cell.angle_beta   90.00
_cell.angle_gamma   90.00
#
_symmetry.space_group_name_H-M   'P 1'
#
loop_
_entity.id
_entity.type
_entity.pdbx_description
1 polymer ?
#
loop_
_entity_poly.entity_id
_entity_poly.type
_entity_poly.pdbx_seq_one_letter_code
_entity_poly.pdbx_strand_id
1 'polypeptide(L)' 'MSGFDESKAKERFMLLNLVRLAGISLVLIAIAFSQMDPNVPAALNIVLSLTGMGIFFFWPRRLASQWKSEVE' A
#
# COMPACT_ATOMS: atom_id res chain seq x y z
N MET A 1 6.67 -8.87 -28.40
CA MET A 1 6.77 -8.05 -27.17
C MET A 1 8.20 -7.59 -27.05
N SER A 2 8.45 -6.28 -27.05
CA SER A 2 9.82 -5.76 -26.95
C SER A 2 10.32 -5.95 -25.52
N GLY A 3 11.60 -6.24 -25.30
CA GLY A 3 12.17 -6.39 -23.94
C GLY A 3 12.02 -5.14 -23.05
N PHE A 4 11.74 -3.98 -23.66
CA PHE A 4 11.40 -2.74 -22.97
C PHE A 4 10.03 -2.80 -22.27
N ASP A 5 9.03 -3.43 -22.90
CA ASP A 5 7.69 -3.59 -22.30
C ASP A 5 7.71 -4.48 -21.07
N GLU A 6 8.51 -5.54 -21.10
CA GLU A 6 8.65 -6.49 -19.99
C GLU A 6 9.33 -5.84 -18.78
N SER A 7 10.37 -5.05 -19.02
CA SER A 7 11.09 -4.32 -17.96
C SER A 7 10.18 -3.31 -17.27
N LYS A 8 9.39 -2.53 -18.03
CA LYS A 8 8.42 -1.56 -17.50
C LYS A 8 7.29 -2.27 -16.74
N ALA A 9 6.82 -3.41 -17.24
CA ALA A 9 5.79 -4.22 -16.55
C ALA A 9 6.30 -4.76 -15.20
N LYS A 10 7.54 -5.24 -15.15
CA LYS A 10 8.17 -5.75 -13.92
C LYS A 10 8.33 -4.65 -12.86
N GLU A 11 8.75 -3.46 -13.27
CA GLU A 11 8.88 -2.31 -12.38
C GLU A 11 7.53 -1.91 -11.78
N ARG A 12 6.51 -1.75 -12.63
CA ARG A 12 5.14 -1.43 -12.22
C ARG A 12 4.57 -2.48 -11.26
N PHE A 13 4.80 -3.76 -11.52
CA PHE A 13 4.42 -4.85 -10.62
C PHE A 13 5.11 -4.74 -9.26
N MET A 14 6.42 -4.46 -9.25
CA MET A 14 7.19 -4.30 -8.02
C MET A 14 6.67 -3.11 -7.18
N LEU A 15 6.38 -1.98 -7.82
CA LEU A 15 5.80 -0.80 -7.17
C LEU A 15 4.43 -1.11 -6.54
N LEU A 16 3.53 -1.80 -7.25
CA LEU A 16 2.23 -2.18 -6.70
C LEU A 16 2.36 -3.07 -5.45
N ASN A 17 3.31 -4.01 -5.47
CA ASN A 17 3.55 -4.89 -4.34
C ASN A 17 4.18 -4.15 -3.16
N LEU A 18 5.11 -3.23 -3.40
CA LEU A 18 5.70 -2.40 -2.34
C LEU A 18 4.62 -1.58 -1.62
N VAL A 19 3.70 -0.97 -2.37
CA VAL A 19 2.58 -0.22 -1.80
C VAL A 19 1.66 -1.11 -0.97
N ARG A 20 1.35 -2.32 -1.47
CA ARG A 20 0.55 -3.29 -0.73
C ARG A 20 1.26 -3.72 0.56
N LEU A 21 2.54 -4.04 0.49
CA LEU A 21 3.34 -4.40 1.65
C LEU A 21 3.39 -3.27 2.67
N ALA A 22 3.56 -2.02 2.24
CA ALA A 22 3.51 -0.86 3.12
C ALA A 22 2.15 -0.74 3.85
N GLY A 23 1.04 -0.94 3.13
CA GLY A 23 -0.30 -0.96 3.72
C GLY A 23 -0.49 -2.08 4.75
N ILE A 24 -0.06 -3.31 4.44
CA ILE A 24 -0.11 -4.46 5.36
C ILE A 24 0.74 -4.17 6.60
N SER A 25 1.98 -3.70 6.43
CA SER A 25 2.88 -3.38 7.53
C SER A 25 2.27 -2.35 8.48
N LEU A 26 1.60 -1.32 7.98
CA LEU A 26 0.90 -0.33 8.80
C LEU A 26 -0.23 -0.96 9.64
N VAL A 27 -1.02 -1.85 9.05
CA VAL A 27 -2.06 -2.59 9.79
C VAL A 27 -1.44 -3.49 10.86
N LEU A 28 -0.34 -4.18 10.53
CA LEU A 28 0.37 -5.03 11.49
C LEU A 28 0.95 -4.21 12.65
N ILE A 29 1.50 -3.02 12.38
CA ILE A 29 1.97 -2.10 13.43
C ILE A 29 0.81 -1.66 14.33
N ALA A 30 -0.36 -1.35 13.76
CA ALA A 30 -1.53 -0.97 14.55
C ALA A 30 -1.99 -2.10 15.49
N ILE A 31 -2.01 -3.32 14.97
CA ILE A 31 -2.34 -4.53 15.75
C ILE A 31 -1.30 -4.75 16.85
N ALA A 32 -0.01 -4.56 16.53
CA ALA A 32 1.08 -4.74 17.47
C ALA A 32 1.02 -3.71 18.61
N PHE A 33 0.73 -2.44 18.30
CA PHE A 33 0.53 -1.39 19.30
C PHE A 33 -0.67 -1.67 20.20
N SER A 34 -1.77 -2.19 19.63
CA SER A 34 -2.94 -2.59 20.40
C SER A 34 -2.67 -3.74 21.38
N GLN A 35 -1.62 -4.54 21.16
CA GLN A 35 -1.27 -5.67 22.04
C GLN A 35 -0.17 -5.32 23.04
N MET A 36 0.78 -4.45 22.68
CA MET A 36 1.95 -4.17 23.50
C MET A 36 1.70 -3.14 24.60
N ASP A 37 0.85 -2.14 24.36
CA ASP A 37 0.63 -1.07 25.33
C ASP A 37 -0.85 -0.68 25.43
N PRO A 38 -1.51 -0.98 26.57
CA PRO A 38 -2.90 -0.63 26.79
C PRO A 38 -3.14 0.88 26.91
N ASN A 39 -2.09 1.71 27.05
CA ASN A 39 -2.21 3.16 27.10
C ASN A 39 -2.24 3.82 25.73
N VAL A 40 -2.00 3.08 24.64
CA VAL A 40 -2.09 3.63 23.28
C VAL A 40 -3.53 4.10 23.04
N PRO A 41 -3.76 5.37 22.69
CA PRO A 41 -5.11 5.87 22.45
C PRO A 41 -5.81 5.06 21.36
N ALA A 42 -7.02 4.58 21.65
CA ALA A 42 -7.79 3.78 20.69
C ALA A 42 -7.99 4.50 19.34
N ALA A 43 -8.16 5.82 19.37
CA ALA A 43 -8.25 6.64 18.16
C ALA A 43 -7.00 6.51 17.27
N LEU A 44 -5.80 6.46 17.85
CA LEU A 44 -4.56 6.31 17.09
C LEU A 44 -4.50 4.95 16.39
N ASN A 45 -4.81 3.87 17.11
CA ASN A 45 -4.83 2.52 16.53
C ASN A 45 -5.87 2.39 15.41
N ILE A 46 -7.05 3.00 15.58
CA ILE A 46 -8.09 3.03 14.55
C ILE A 46 -7.60 3.79 13.31
N VAL A 47 -7.06 4.99 13.49
CA VAL A 47 -6.54 5.80 12.38
C VAL A 47 -5.42 5.07 11.64
N LEU A 48 -4.50 4.44 12.36
CA LEU A 48 -3.38 3.71 11.77
C LEU A 48 -3.88 2.50 10.95
N SER A 49 -4.83 1.75 11.51
CA SER A 49 -5.46 0.59 10.85
C SER A 49 -6.20 1.01 9.58
N LEU A 50 -7.04 2.04 9.67
CA LEU A 50 -7.81 2.55 8.53
C LEU A 50 -6.89 3.13 7.45
N THR A 51 -5.82 3.80 7.85
CA THR A 51 -4.83 4.33 6.90
C THR A 51 -4.10 3.21 6.18
N GLY A 52 -3.64 2.17 6.90
CA GLY A 52 -3.00 1.00 6.30
C GLY A 52 -3.91 0.26 5.32
N MET A 53 -5.18 0.04 5.71
CA MET A 53 -6.21 -0.49 4.82
C MET A 53 -6.43 0.41 3.60
N GLY A 54 -6.53 1.72 3.81
CA GLY A 54 -6.73 2.69 2.75
C GLY A 54 -5.61 2.65 1.70
N ILE A 55 -4.35 2.61 2.17
CA ILE A 55 -3.18 2.46 1.31
C ILE A 55 -3.24 1.13 0.56
N PHE A 56 -3.53 0.02 1.25
CA PHE A 56 -3.56 -1.30 0.64
C PHE A 56 -4.60 -1.43 -0.50
N PHE A 57 -5.80 -0.90 -0.30
CA PHE A 57 -6.91 -1.08 -1.24
C PHE A 57 -6.97 0.01 -2.33
N PHE A 58 -6.75 1.28 -1.99
CA PHE A 58 -7.02 2.39 -2.91
C PHE A 58 -5.77 2.88 -3.64
N TRP A 59 -4.59 2.81 -3.01
CA TRP A 59 -3.37 3.36 -3.58
C TRP A 59 -2.88 2.60 -4.82
N PRO A 60 -2.89 1.25 -4.88
CA PRO A 60 -2.54 0.50 -6.09
C PRO A 60 -3.42 0.85 -7.28
N ARG A 61 -4.73 1.04 -7.04
CA ARG A 61 -5.68 1.43 -8.09
C ARG A 61 -5.37 2.83 -8.64
N ARG A 62 -5.02 3.78 -7.76
CA ARG A 62 -4.61 5.14 -8.17
C ARG A 62 -3.29 5.15 -8.94
N LEU A 63 -2.30 4.37 -8.53
CA LEU A 63 -1.05 4.23 -9.26
C LEU A 63 -1.27 3.61 -10.64
N ALA A 64 -2.03 2.52 -10.71
CA ALA A 64 -2.34 1.85 -11.97
C ALA A 64 -3.11 2.77 -12.95
N SER A 65 -3.98 3.65 -12.45
CA SER A 65 -4.68 4.61 -13.32
C SER A 65 -3.76 5.64 -13.97
N GLN A 66 -2.65 6.02 -13.32
CA GLN A 66 -1.70 7.00 -13.86
C GLN A 66 -0.86 6.41 -15.01
N TRP A 67 -0.69 5.09 -15.05
CA TRP A 67 0.02 4.41 -16.13
C TRP A 67 -0.80 4.25 -17.41
N LYS A 68 -2.12 4.44 -17.33
CA LYS A 68 -3.00 4.48 -18.51
C LYS A 68 -2.91 5.83 -19.23
N SER A 69 -2.73 6.93 -18.49
CA SER A 69 -2.55 8.27 -19.05
C SER A 69 -1.17 8.51 -19.68
N GLU A 70 -0.24 7.57 -19.54
CA GLU A 70 1.11 7.62 -20.12
C GLU A 70 1.19 6.97 -21.51
N VAL A 71 0.05 6.52 -22.05
CA VAL A 71 -0.09 5.85 -23.36
C VAL A 71 -0.82 6.76 -24.38
N GLU A 72 -1.13 8.00 -24.01
CA GLU A 72 -1.66 9.04 -24.91
C GLU A 72 -0.54 10.05 -25.23
#